data_AF-A0A930QPM1-F1
#
_entry.id   AF-A0A930QPM1-F1
#
_cell.length_a   1.000
_cell.length_b   1.000
_cell.length_c   1.000
_cell.angle_alpha   90.00
_cell.angle_beta   90.00
_cell.angle_gamma   90.00
#
_symmetry.space_group_name_H-M   'P 1'
#
loop_
_entity.id
_entity.type
_entity.pdbx_description
1 polymer ?
#
loop_
_entity_poly.entity_id
_entity_poly.type
_entity_poly.pdbx_seq_one_letter_code
_entity_poly.pdbx_strand_id
1 'polypeptide(L)'
;MTGLLWSLECLAWSPDYLSRVAVILADLASIDPGGRYSNRPAQSLADIFLPWHLQTTAPFDRRKAAIEAILREHPNVGWKLLLSLLPDSFGSTSGCYRPIWRREFISSDWEESVLISDYWAQIHMLTKFAVEMACSDVERLLELTDRLSDLPQKTQEEILKHFASERIIRLPESERVIVWEKMNSLVRHHRKFRDAQWALPEESLVKIEKIAKSMTPTNPLLQYRYLFSADEYDLYEEQRDYEVQRKCLSEKRQKALSEIMGNGDFARCMDFARAVAIP
;
A
#
# COMPACT_ATOMS: atom_id res chain seq x y z
N MET A 1 16.59 3.48 -25.99
CA MET A 1 16.20 3.89 -24.63
C MET A 1 17.20 3.40 -23.58
N THR A 2 17.74 2.18 -23.71
CA THR A 2 18.72 1.56 -22.79
C THR A 2 19.94 2.44 -22.47
N GLY A 3 20.58 3.05 -23.47
CA GLY A 3 21.77 3.89 -23.23
C GLY A 3 21.48 5.18 -22.46
N LEU A 4 20.28 5.76 -22.61
CA LEU A 4 19.86 6.93 -21.84
C LEU A 4 19.64 6.56 -20.37
N LEU A 5 18.90 5.47 -20.10
CA LEU A 5 18.65 5.01 -18.75
C LEU A 5 19.94 4.66 -18.02
N TRP A 6 20.84 3.90 -18.64
CA TRP A 6 22.15 3.60 -18.05
C TRP A 6 23.00 4.84 -17.81
N SER A 7 22.90 5.86 -18.67
CA SER A 7 23.60 7.13 -18.44
C SER A 7 23.03 7.88 -17.24
N LEU A 8 21.71 7.86 -17.05
CA LEU A 8 21.05 8.46 -15.90
C LEU A 8 21.38 7.70 -14.61
N GLU A 9 21.28 6.37 -14.62
CA GLU A 9 21.70 5.49 -13.53
C GLU A 9 23.16 5.75 -13.12
N CYS A 10 24.07 5.86 -14.09
CA CYS A 10 25.47 6.22 -13.86
C CYS A 10 25.62 7.57 -13.16
N LEU A 11 24.85 8.58 -13.57
CA LEU A 11 24.89 9.92 -12.98
C LEU A 11 24.27 9.94 -11.58
N ALA A 12 23.27 9.10 -11.30
CA ALA A 12 22.63 9.00 -9.98
C ALA A 12 23.60 8.61 -8.86
N TRP A 13 24.74 7.99 -9.21
CA TRP A 13 25.79 7.69 -8.24
C TRP A 13 26.40 8.93 -7.60
N SER A 14 26.37 10.08 -8.27
CA SER A 14 26.88 11.34 -7.74
C SER A 14 25.82 12.09 -6.94
N PRO A 15 26.12 12.54 -5.71
CA PRO A 15 25.20 13.34 -4.90
C PRO A 15 24.75 14.64 -5.59
N ASP A 16 25.60 15.21 -6.46
CA ASP A 16 25.34 16.48 -7.15
C ASP A 16 24.29 16.34 -8.26
N TYR A 17 24.20 15.15 -8.87
CA TYR A 17 23.26 14.90 -9.96
C TYR A 17 22.00 14.16 -9.51
N LEU A 18 22.01 13.50 -8.35
CA LEU A 18 20.94 12.60 -7.89
C LEU A 18 19.54 13.21 -8.00
N SER A 19 19.30 14.39 -7.42
CA SER A 19 17.95 15.00 -7.42
C SER A 19 17.48 15.33 -8.85
N ARG A 20 18.39 15.81 -9.71
CA ARG A 20 18.05 16.14 -11.09
C ARG A 20 17.76 14.88 -11.90
N VAL A 21 18.56 13.83 -11.73
CA VAL A 21 18.35 12.53 -12.37
C VAL A 21 17.04 11.91 -11.91
N ALA A 22 16.74 11.97 -10.61
CA ALA A 22 15.50 11.48 -10.03
C ALA A 22 14.27 12.12 -10.68
N VAL A 23 14.24 13.44 -10.83
CA VAL A 23 13.14 14.15 -11.51
C VAL A 23 13.07 13.75 -12.99
N ILE A 24 14.18 13.69 -13.71
CA ILE A 24 14.19 13.26 -15.13
C ILE A 24 13.65 11.84 -15.30
N LEU A 25 14.03 10.91 -14.42
CA LEU A 25 13.50 9.55 -14.47
C LEU A 25 12.01 9.52 -14.13
N ALA A 26 11.53 10.41 -13.25
CA ALA A 26 10.12 10.54 -12.94
C ALA A 26 9.30 11.13 -14.11
N ASP A 27 9.83 12.15 -14.79
CA ASP A 27 9.28 12.68 -16.05
C ASP A 27 9.11 11.55 -17.06
N LEU A 28 10.17 10.77 -17.30
CA LEU A 28 10.15 9.65 -18.23
C LEU A 28 9.16 8.56 -17.79
N ALA A 29 9.10 8.25 -16.49
CA ALA A 29 8.15 7.27 -15.96
C ALA A 29 6.69 7.72 -16.12
N SER A 30 6.42 9.03 -16.08
CA SER A 30 5.07 9.57 -16.19
C SER A 30 4.45 9.38 -17.58
N ILE A 31 5.28 9.28 -18.61
CA ILE A 31 4.86 9.10 -20.02
C ILE A 31 5.15 7.68 -20.55
N ASP A 32 5.72 6.79 -19.73
CA ASP A 32 6.07 5.43 -20.12
C ASP A 32 4.77 4.60 -20.33
N PRO A 33 4.50 4.09 -21.55
CA PRO A 33 3.26 3.36 -21.85
C PRO A 33 3.16 1.97 -21.22
N GLY A 34 4.15 1.54 -20.44
CA GLY A 34 4.18 0.16 -19.92
C GLY A 34 4.75 -0.84 -20.94
N GLY A 35 4.77 -2.12 -20.56
CA GLY A 35 5.30 -3.23 -21.38
C GLY A 35 6.24 -4.18 -20.60
N ARG A 36 6.85 -5.14 -21.30
CA ARG A 36 7.48 -6.33 -20.69
C ARG A 36 8.96 -6.20 -20.32
N TYR A 37 9.64 -5.16 -20.76
CA TYR A 37 11.04 -4.94 -20.39
C TYR A 37 11.14 -4.43 -18.95
N SER A 38 12.08 -4.97 -18.18
CA SER A 38 12.38 -4.53 -16.81
C SER A 38 13.13 -3.20 -16.75
N ASN A 39 13.99 -2.91 -17.74
CA ASN A 39 14.78 -1.69 -17.81
C ASN A 39 13.89 -0.49 -18.21
N ARG A 40 13.28 0.13 -17.20
CA ARG A 40 12.29 1.21 -17.30
C ARG A 40 12.61 2.32 -16.31
N PRO A 41 12.21 3.58 -16.60
CA PRO A 41 12.51 4.70 -15.72
C PRO A 41 12.04 4.51 -14.26
N ALA A 42 10.84 3.93 -14.07
CA ALA A 42 10.31 3.64 -12.74
C ALA A 42 11.13 2.57 -11.99
N GLN A 43 11.64 1.55 -12.71
CA GLN A 43 12.51 0.54 -12.12
C GLN A 43 13.87 1.13 -11.75
N SER A 44 14.46 1.96 -12.63
CA SER A 44 15.71 2.67 -12.31
C SER A 44 15.55 3.55 -11.07
N LEU A 45 14.41 4.25 -10.91
CA LEU A 45 14.12 5.00 -9.68
C LEU A 45 14.07 4.10 -8.45
N ALA A 46 13.34 2.99 -8.52
CA ALA A 46 13.27 2.04 -7.41
C ALA A 46 14.68 1.55 -7.04
N ASP A 47 15.45 1.08 -8.01
CA ASP A 47 16.80 0.54 -7.83
C ASP A 47 17.77 1.57 -7.23
N ILE A 48 17.69 2.86 -7.63
CA ILE A 48 18.51 3.95 -7.07
C ILE A 48 18.25 4.13 -5.56
N PHE A 49 17.00 4.03 -5.13
CA PHE A 49 16.55 4.41 -3.78
C PHE A 49 16.31 3.22 -2.83
N LEU A 50 16.59 1.98 -3.26
CA LEU A 50 16.36 0.78 -2.44
C LEU A 50 17.00 0.91 -1.04
N PRO A 51 16.22 0.70 0.05
CA PRO A 51 16.75 0.94 1.40
C PRO A 51 17.85 -0.03 1.83
N TRP A 52 17.87 -1.24 1.27
CA TRP A 52 18.78 -2.32 1.64
C TRP A 52 19.92 -2.51 0.62
N HIS A 53 19.95 -1.75 -0.47
CA HIS A 53 20.95 -1.85 -1.53
C HIS A 53 21.20 -0.47 -2.14
N LEU A 54 22.21 0.24 -1.61
CA LEU A 54 22.53 1.61 -2.03
C LEU A 54 23.18 1.62 -3.41
N GLN A 55 22.50 2.23 -4.37
CA GLN A 55 22.98 2.45 -5.74
C GLN A 55 23.39 3.91 -5.97
N THR A 56 23.90 4.57 -4.92
CA THR A 56 24.40 5.94 -4.95
C THR A 56 25.32 6.22 -3.77
N THR A 57 26.25 7.17 -3.92
CA THR A 57 27.08 7.67 -2.80
C THR A 57 26.44 8.84 -2.06
N ALA A 58 25.23 9.25 -2.45
CA ALA A 58 24.51 10.32 -1.81
C ALA A 58 24.16 10.01 -0.34
N PRO A 59 24.46 10.93 0.60
CA PRO A 59 24.08 10.76 1.98
C PRO A 59 22.55 10.78 2.14
N PHE A 60 22.07 10.27 3.28
CA PHE A 60 20.65 10.13 3.57
C PHE A 60 19.81 11.37 3.24
N ASP A 61 20.25 12.57 3.67
CA ASP A 61 19.51 13.81 3.45
C ASP A 61 19.36 14.17 1.97
N ARG A 62 20.37 13.86 1.15
CA ARG A 62 20.31 14.08 -0.31
C ARG A 62 19.34 13.10 -0.97
N ARG A 63 19.35 11.83 -0.53
CA ARG A 63 18.39 10.81 -1.02
C ARG A 63 16.97 11.19 -0.66
N LYS A 64 16.74 11.62 0.59
CA LYS A 64 15.46 12.14 1.07
C LYS A 64 14.98 13.32 0.23
N ALA A 65 15.83 14.34 0.01
CA ALA A 65 15.47 15.52 -0.78
C ALA A 65 15.13 15.18 -2.24
N ALA A 66 15.80 14.19 -2.83
CA ALA A 66 15.48 13.71 -4.17
C ALA A 66 14.09 13.02 -4.22
N ILE A 67 13.76 12.20 -3.22
CA ILE A 67 12.42 11.61 -3.10
C ILE A 67 11.37 12.70 -2.91
N GLU A 68 11.59 13.67 -2.01
CA GLU A 68 10.68 14.81 -1.81
C GLU A 68 10.42 15.58 -3.11
N ALA A 69 11.46 15.79 -3.94
CA ALA A 69 11.31 16.42 -5.25
C ALA A 69 10.41 15.60 -6.19
N ILE A 70 10.60 14.27 -6.26
CA ILE A 70 9.72 13.38 -7.05
C ILE A 70 8.28 13.46 -6.54
N LEU A 71 8.05 13.39 -5.23
CA LEU A 71 6.70 13.40 -4.66
C LEU A 71 5.96 14.71 -4.95
N ARG A 72 6.69 15.83 -4.98
CA ARG A 72 6.14 17.15 -5.30
C ARG A 72 5.86 17.32 -6.79
N GLU A 73 6.76 16.89 -7.66
CA GLU A 73 6.71 17.18 -9.10
C GLU A 73 5.93 16.11 -9.88
N HIS A 74 6.00 14.85 -9.44
CA HIS A 74 5.26 13.71 -10.03
C HIS A 74 4.58 12.84 -8.95
N PRO A 75 3.49 13.32 -8.30
CA PRO A 75 2.86 12.61 -7.20
C PRO A 75 2.47 11.15 -7.50
N ASN A 76 1.97 10.87 -8.71
CA ASN A 76 1.56 9.51 -9.08
C ASN A 76 2.75 8.56 -9.28
N VAL A 77 3.86 9.07 -9.82
CA VAL A 77 5.11 8.29 -9.94
C VAL A 77 5.74 8.11 -8.57
N GLY A 78 5.79 9.19 -7.78
CA GLY A 78 6.31 9.18 -6.42
C GLY A 78 5.56 8.22 -5.51
N TRP A 79 4.22 8.14 -5.63
CA TRP A 79 3.43 7.17 -4.90
C TRP A 79 3.83 5.72 -5.20
N LYS A 80 3.92 5.36 -6.48
CA LYS A 80 4.37 4.04 -6.92
C LYS A 80 5.79 3.75 -6.44
N LEU A 81 6.66 4.75 -6.48
CA LEU A 81 8.02 4.65 -5.94
C LEU A 81 7.99 4.34 -4.45
N LEU A 82 7.23 5.07 -3.64
CA LEU A 82 7.12 4.81 -2.20
C LEU A 82 6.67 3.37 -1.92
N LEU A 83 5.62 2.89 -2.60
CA LEU A 83 5.16 1.51 -2.43
C LEU A 83 6.24 0.48 -2.81
N SER A 84 7.01 0.75 -3.87
CA SER A 84 8.12 -0.14 -4.29
C SER A 84 9.31 -0.14 -3.35
N LEU A 85 9.49 0.92 -2.55
CA LEU A 85 10.60 1.05 -1.60
C LEU A 85 10.23 0.58 -0.19
N LEU A 86 8.94 0.41 0.10
CA LEU A 86 8.51 -0.20 1.36
C LEU A 86 8.94 -1.67 1.42
N PRO A 87 9.15 -2.23 2.62
CA PRO A 87 9.50 -3.63 2.78
C PRO A 87 8.54 -4.56 2.02
N ASP A 88 9.12 -5.55 1.36
CA ASP A 88 8.44 -6.60 0.61
C ASP A 88 9.13 -7.93 0.92
N SER A 89 8.34 -8.98 1.13
CA SER A 89 8.85 -10.31 1.44
C SER A 89 9.60 -10.97 0.26
N PHE A 90 9.41 -10.48 -0.97
CA PHE A 90 9.97 -11.09 -2.20
C PHE A 90 10.76 -10.12 -3.09
N GLY A 91 11.21 -8.99 -2.54
CA GLY A 91 11.97 -7.99 -3.30
C GLY A 91 13.28 -8.54 -3.89
N SER A 92 13.55 -8.24 -5.16
CA SER A 92 14.83 -8.50 -5.81
C SER A 92 15.20 -7.36 -6.76
N THR A 93 16.49 -7.16 -7.01
CA THR A 93 17.00 -6.10 -7.91
C THR A 93 18.22 -6.58 -8.65
N SER A 94 18.43 -6.05 -9.86
CA SER A 94 19.70 -6.18 -10.60
C SER A 94 20.65 -5.00 -10.36
N GLY A 95 20.23 -4.01 -9.56
CA GLY A 95 20.95 -2.77 -9.34
C GLY A 95 20.94 -1.82 -10.54
N CYS A 96 21.64 -0.70 -10.38
CA CYS A 96 21.80 0.32 -11.40
C CYS A 96 23.12 0.16 -12.14
N TYR A 97 23.23 0.76 -13.32
CA TYR A 97 24.52 0.84 -14.01
C TYR A 97 25.57 1.59 -13.15
N ARG A 98 26.59 0.85 -12.70
CA ARG A 98 27.68 1.38 -11.85
C ARG A 98 28.76 2.08 -12.69
N PRO A 99 29.21 3.29 -12.30
CA PRO A 99 30.27 4.01 -13.02
C PRO A 99 31.61 3.26 -12.92
N ILE A 100 32.25 3.01 -14.08
CA ILE A 100 33.57 2.37 -14.18
C ILE A 100 34.68 3.42 -14.37
N TRP A 101 34.41 4.44 -15.19
CA TRP A 101 35.43 5.41 -15.64
C TRP A 101 35.38 6.74 -14.88
N ARG A 102 34.30 7.03 -14.15
CA ARG A 102 34.14 8.23 -13.30
C ARG A 102 34.49 7.90 -11.85
N ARG A 103 35.78 7.83 -11.57
CA ARG A 103 36.32 7.44 -10.26
C ARG A 103 36.01 8.46 -9.17
N GLU A 104 35.64 9.68 -9.53
CA GLU A 104 35.25 10.74 -8.61
C GLU A 104 33.86 10.52 -7.99
N PHE A 105 33.01 9.65 -8.56
CA PHE A 105 31.66 9.39 -8.03
C PHE A 105 31.65 8.38 -6.88
N ILE A 106 32.58 7.42 -6.90
CA ILE A 106 32.69 6.36 -5.90
C ILE A 106 34.13 6.40 -5.38
N SER A 107 34.28 6.87 -4.14
CA SER A 107 35.58 6.89 -3.48
C SER A 107 36.09 5.47 -3.26
N SER A 108 37.41 5.30 -3.22
CA SER A 108 38.04 3.97 -3.05
C SER A 108 37.74 3.31 -1.70
N ASP A 109 37.41 4.10 -0.69
CA ASP A 109 37.00 3.69 0.66
C ASP A 109 35.47 3.54 0.80
N TRP A 110 34.70 3.75 -0.27
CA TRP A 110 33.27 3.53 -0.24
C TRP A 110 32.96 2.03 -0.18
N GLU A 111 32.28 1.62 0.88
CA GLU A 111 31.80 0.25 1.05
C GLU A 111 30.31 0.16 0.73
N GLU A 112 29.97 -0.91 0.00
CA GLU A 112 28.58 -1.26 -0.32
C GLU A 112 27.93 -1.93 0.89
N SER A 113 27.78 -1.17 1.98
CA SER A 113 27.13 -1.63 3.20
C SER A 113 26.09 -0.63 3.67
N VAL A 114 24.96 -1.15 4.12
CA VAL A 114 23.90 -0.34 4.73
C VAL A 114 23.88 -0.64 6.22
N LEU A 115 24.10 0.39 7.03
CA LEU A 115 23.91 0.24 8.47
C LEU A 115 22.43 -0.04 8.75
N ILE A 116 22.16 -0.98 9.67
CA ILE A 116 20.79 -1.33 10.08
C ILE A 116 20.03 -0.07 10.55
N SER A 117 20.70 0.86 11.22
CA SER A 117 20.14 2.15 11.62
C SER A 117 19.67 3.00 10.44
N ASP A 118 20.45 3.05 9.36
CA ASP A 118 20.17 3.86 8.18
C ASP A 118 19.01 3.26 7.37
N TYR A 119 18.97 1.92 7.28
CA TYR A 119 17.83 1.19 6.73
C TYR A 119 16.53 1.58 7.46
N TRP A 120 16.50 1.46 8.79
CA TRP A 120 15.30 1.79 9.57
C TRP A 120 14.93 3.28 9.51
N ALA A 121 15.93 4.18 9.49
CA ALA A 121 15.69 5.61 9.30
C ALA A 121 15.01 5.89 7.94
N GLN A 122 15.43 5.19 6.89
CA GLN A 122 14.80 5.29 5.58
C GLN A 122 13.40 4.69 5.55
N ILE A 123 13.18 3.51 6.14
CA ILE A 123 11.84 2.92 6.24
C ILE A 123 10.86 3.86 6.97
N HIS A 124 11.28 4.47 8.08
CA HIS A 124 10.44 5.43 8.79
C HIS A 124 10.12 6.67 7.95
N MET A 125 11.11 7.21 7.23
CA MET A 125 10.90 8.35 6.33
C MET A 125 9.94 8.01 5.19
N LEU A 126 10.12 6.86 4.53
CA LEU A 126 9.25 6.39 3.44
C LEU A 126 7.81 6.16 3.93
N THR A 127 7.66 5.53 5.09
CA THR A 127 6.35 5.28 5.71
C THR A 127 5.64 6.58 6.01
N LYS A 128 6.36 7.57 6.57
CA LYS A 128 5.80 8.88 6.83
C LYS A 128 5.28 9.55 5.56
N PHE A 129 6.07 9.55 4.48
CA PHE A 129 5.62 10.10 3.20
C PHE A 129 4.42 9.35 2.62
N ALA A 130 4.41 8.01 2.70
CA ALA A 130 3.31 7.21 2.19
C ALA A 130 2.01 7.51 2.96
N VAL A 131 2.10 7.59 4.29
CA VAL A 131 0.98 7.99 5.14
C VAL A 131 0.49 9.39 4.79
N GLU A 132 1.38 10.37 4.68
CA GLU A 132 1.04 11.76 4.31
C GLU A 132 0.32 11.85 2.96
N MET A 133 0.75 11.06 1.97
CA MET A 133 0.14 11.01 0.64
C MET A 133 -1.20 10.28 0.60
N ALA A 134 -1.44 9.33 1.50
CA ALA A 134 -2.69 8.57 1.58
C ALA A 134 -3.77 9.27 2.41
N CYS A 135 -3.41 10.27 3.24
CA CYS A 135 -4.32 10.93 4.20
C CYS A 135 -5.68 11.39 3.67
N SER A 136 -5.79 11.66 2.37
CA SER A 136 -7.03 12.13 1.72
C SER A 136 -7.28 11.45 0.38
N ASP A 137 -6.70 10.28 0.19
CA ASP A 137 -6.82 9.52 -1.05
C ASP A 137 -7.22 8.09 -0.69
N VAL A 138 -8.50 7.78 -0.91
CA VAL A 138 -9.08 6.48 -0.55
C VAL A 138 -8.35 5.37 -1.28
N GLU A 139 -8.02 5.52 -2.56
CA GLU A 139 -7.34 4.48 -3.35
C GLU A 139 -5.99 4.14 -2.73
N ARG A 140 -5.21 5.17 -2.35
CA ARG A 140 -3.92 4.99 -1.68
C ARG A 140 -4.03 4.34 -0.31
N LEU A 141 -5.10 4.62 0.45
CA LEU A 141 -5.37 3.93 1.72
C LEU A 141 -5.64 2.44 1.50
N LEU A 142 -6.35 2.08 0.42
CA LEU A 142 -6.58 0.68 0.08
C LEU A 142 -5.27 -0.03 -0.26
N GLU A 143 -4.44 0.60 -1.11
CA GLU A 143 -3.13 0.05 -1.48
C GLU A 143 -2.19 -0.10 -0.27
N LEU A 144 -2.19 0.87 0.67
CA LEU A 144 -1.43 0.72 1.93
C LEU A 144 -1.95 -0.40 2.81
N THR A 145 -3.27 -0.61 2.83
CA THR A 145 -3.90 -1.69 3.60
C THR A 145 -3.41 -3.05 3.08
N ASP A 146 -3.26 -3.20 1.77
CA ASP A 146 -2.73 -4.42 1.13
C ASP A 146 -1.27 -4.70 1.48
N ARG A 147 -0.49 -3.65 1.77
CA ARG A 147 0.91 -3.79 2.16
C ARG A 147 1.12 -4.07 3.64
N LEU A 148 0.11 -3.92 4.50
CA LEU A 148 0.28 -4.01 5.97
C LEU A 148 0.94 -5.32 6.42
N SER A 149 0.61 -6.46 5.81
CA SER A 149 1.17 -7.76 6.19
C SER A 149 2.67 -7.88 5.91
N ASP A 150 3.17 -7.19 4.89
CA ASP A 150 4.58 -7.25 4.47
C ASP A 150 5.49 -6.34 5.31
N LEU A 151 4.88 -5.43 6.08
CA LEU A 151 5.61 -4.43 6.84
C LEU A 151 6.04 -4.94 8.21
N PRO A 152 7.18 -4.48 8.73
CA PRO A 152 7.57 -4.73 10.12
C PRO A 152 6.55 -4.16 11.11
N GLN A 153 6.38 -4.81 12.27
CA GLN A 153 5.36 -4.46 13.27
C GLN A 153 5.35 -2.97 13.66
N LYS A 154 6.52 -2.36 13.88
CA LYS A 154 6.63 -0.94 14.22
C LYS A 154 6.06 -0.03 13.12
N THR A 155 6.34 -0.37 11.86
CA THR A 155 5.83 0.34 10.69
C THR A 155 4.31 0.16 10.55
N GLN A 156 3.81 -1.06 10.76
CA GLN A 156 2.37 -1.32 10.81
C GLN A 156 1.67 -0.43 11.84
N GLU A 157 2.23 -0.31 13.05
CA GLU A 157 1.65 0.51 14.10
C GLU A 157 1.61 2.01 13.77
N GLU A 158 2.62 2.53 13.06
CA GLU A 158 2.64 3.91 12.58
C GLU A 158 1.53 4.17 11.55
N ILE A 159 1.34 3.24 10.61
CA ILE A 159 0.26 3.31 9.63
C ILE A 159 -1.11 3.20 10.31
N LEU A 160 -1.29 2.25 11.23
CA LEU A 160 -2.56 2.05 11.93
C LEU A 160 -2.95 3.26 12.80
N LYS A 161 -1.99 3.96 13.42
CA LYS A 161 -2.26 5.24 14.09
C LYS A 161 -2.85 6.27 13.14
N HIS A 162 -2.44 6.25 11.88
CA HIS A 162 -2.98 7.14 10.87
C HIS A 162 -4.42 6.77 10.46
N PHE A 163 -4.70 5.48 10.25
CA PHE A 163 -6.07 5.01 10.03
C PHE A 163 -6.98 5.38 11.22
N ALA A 164 -6.47 5.35 12.45
CA ALA A 164 -7.21 5.77 13.64
C ALA A 164 -7.39 7.29 13.80
N SER A 165 -6.83 8.11 12.90
CA SER A 165 -6.85 9.57 13.03
C SER A 165 -8.24 10.16 12.76
N GLU A 166 -8.51 11.35 13.35
CA GLU A 166 -9.76 12.07 13.10
C GLU A 166 -9.99 12.37 11.63
N ARG A 167 -8.93 12.55 10.84
CA ARG A 167 -9.02 12.86 9.41
C ARG A 167 -9.70 11.73 8.64
N ILE A 168 -9.34 10.48 8.92
CA ILE A 168 -9.93 9.30 8.28
C ILE A 168 -11.34 9.05 8.81
N ILE A 169 -11.56 9.19 10.11
CA ILE A 169 -12.87 9.01 10.73
C ILE A 169 -13.88 10.04 10.21
N ARG A 170 -13.44 11.26 9.90
CA ARG A 170 -14.28 12.34 9.36
C ARG A 170 -14.43 12.33 7.83
N LEU A 171 -13.88 11.34 7.12
CA LEU A 171 -14.17 11.16 5.70
C LEU A 171 -15.69 11.06 5.45
N PRO A 172 -16.19 11.51 4.29
CA PRO A 172 -17.57 11.28 3.89
C PRO A 172 -17.94 9.81 4.05
N GLU A 173 -19.15 9.51 4.52
CA GLU A 173 -19.54 8.13 4.82
C GLU A 173 -19.45 7.21 3.59
N SER A 174 -19.70 7.74 2.39
CA SER A 174 -19.55 7.04 1.10
C SER A 174 -18.12 6.61 0.78
N GLU A 175 -17.12 7.32 1.29
CA GLU A 175 -15.69 6.99 1.13
C GLU A 175 -15.20 6.15 2.31
N ARG A 176 -15.58 6.53 3.53
CA ARG A 176 -15.20 5.84 4.76
C ARG A 176 -15.65 4.37 4.77
N VAL A 177 -16.81 4.06 4.19
CA VAL A 177 -17.29 2.67 4.04
C VAL A 177 -16.34 1.82 3.19
N ILE A 178 -15.65 2.40 2.20
CA ILE A 178 -14.73 1.67 1.33
C ILE A 178 -13.50 1.25 2.13
N VAL A 179 -12.94 2.17 2.92
CA VAL A 179 -11.81 1.90 3.81
C VAL A 179 -12.19 0.90 4.90
N TRP A 180 -13.34 1.12 5.55
CA TRP A 180 -13.91 0.21 6.55
C TRP A 180 -14.03 -1.23 6.03
N GLU A 181 -14.58 -1.39 4.82
CA GLU A 181 -14.76 -2.70 4.22
C GLU A 181 -13.43 -3.38 3.91
N LYS A 182 -12.47 -2.64 3.36
CA LYS A 182 -11.13 -3.15 3.09
C LYS A 182 -10.43 -3.65 4.35
N MET A 183 -10.51 -2.90 5.45
CA MET A 183 -9.93 -3.31 6.72
C MET A 183 -10.60 -4.58 7.27
N ASN A 184 -11.93 -4.69 7.19
CA ASN A 184 -12.63 -5.91 7.60
C ASN A 184 -12.29 -7.10 6.70
N SER A 185 -12.15 -6.89 5.38
CA SER A 185 -11.76 -7.95 4.45
C SER A 185 -10.36 -8.47 4.75
N LEU A 186 -9.41 -7.56 5.03
CA LEU A 186 -8.07 -7.92 5.47
C LEU A 186 -8.12 -8.82 6.71
N VAL A 187 -8.93 -8.46 7.72
CA VAL A 187 -9.07 -9.27 8.94
C VAL A 187 -9.67 -10.64 8.64
N ARG A 188 -10.75 -10.72 7.86
CA ARG A 188 -11.38 -11.99 7.47
C ARG A 188 -10.39 -12.89 6.75
N HIS A 189 -9.64 -12.32 5.79
CA HIS A 189 -8.64 -13.04 5.02
C HIS A 189 -7.54 -13.63 5.92
N HIS A 190 -6.94 -12.83 6.79
CA HIS A 190 -5.89 -13.34 7.69
C HIS A 190 -6.40 -14.35 8.72
N ARG A 191 -7.63 -14.22 9.23
CA ARG A 191 -8.21 -15.24 10.13
C ARG A 191 -8.51 -16.56 9.42
N LYS A 192 -9.01 -16.50 8.18
CA LYS A 192 -9.25 -17.67 7.35
C LYS A 192 -7.96 -18.45 7.10
N PHE A 193 -6.83 -17.75 6.97
CA PHE A 193 -5.51 -18.32 6.80
C PHE A 193 -4.62 -18.20 8.05
N ARG A 194 -5.22 -18.27 9.25
CA ARG A 194 -4.50 -18.07 10.53
C ARG A 194 -3.29 -18.97 10.75
N ASP A 195 -3.24 -20.13 10.07
CA ASP A 195 -2.15 -21.11 10.18
C ASP A 195 -1.02 -20.86 9.15
N ALA A 196 -1.20 -19.90 8.22
CA ALA A 196 -0.21 -19.56 7.22
C ALA A 196 0.88 -18.63 7.81
N GLN A 197 2.13 -18.81 7.37
CA GLN A 197 3.27 -18.02 7.88
C GLN A 197 3.18 -16.52 7.58
N TRP A 198 2.50 -16.14 6.49
CA TRP A 198 2.28 -14.75 6.09
C TRP A 198 1.10 -14.09 6.82
N ALA A 199 0.33 -14.85 7.60
CA ALA A 199 -0.84 -14.30 8.27
C ALA A 199 -0.45 -13.36 9.40
N LEU A 200 -1.17 -12.23 9.51
CA LEU A 200 -0.98 -11.29 10.60
C LEU A 200 -1.33 -11.96 11.94
N PRO A 201 -0.56 -11.67 13.02
CA PRO A 201 -0.87 -12.20 14.34
C PRO A 201 -2.18 -11.62 14.88
N GLU A 202 -2.87 -12.39 15.72
CA GLU A 202 -4.18 -11.98 16.28
C GLU A 202 -4.12 -10.62 17.00
N GLU A 203 -2.99 -10.26 17.63
CA GLU A 203 -2.82 -8.95 18.25
C GLU A 203 -2.94 -7.79 17.24
N SER A 204 -2.33 -7.93 16.06
CA SER A 204 -2.46 -6.94 14.97
C SER A 204 -3.88 -6.90 14.42
N LEU A 205 -4.52 -8.07 14.26
CA LEU A 205 -5.90 -8.17 13.77
C LEU A 205 -6.89 -7.47 14.71
N VAL A 206 -6.77 -7.67 16.02
CA VAL A 206 -7.61 -6.99 17.03
C VAL A 206 -7.44 -5.47 16.96
N LYS A 207 -6.22 -4.96 16.72
CA LYS A 207 -5.98 -3.52 16.53
C LYS A 207 -6.68 -3.01 15.26
N ILE A 208 -6.55 -3.72 14.15
CA ILE A 208 -7.22 -3.39 12.86
C ILE A 208 -8.74 -3.37 13.03
N GLU A 209 -9.31 -4.39 13.67
CA GLU A 209 -10.76 -4.45 13.95
C GLU A 209 -11.25 -3.29 14.81
N LYS A 210 -10.49 -2.91 15.84
CA LYS A 210 -10.85 -1.77 16.70
C LYS A 210 -10.91 -0.48 15.89
N ILE A 211 -9.98 -0.30 14.95
CA ILE A 211 -9.95 0.86 14.05
C ILE A 211 -11.10 0.79 13.04
N ALA A 212 -11.36 -0.37 12.44
CA ALA A 212 -12.50 -0.54 11.55
C ALA A 212 -13.82 -0.23 12.29
N LYS A 213 -13.99 -0.68 13.54
CA LYS A 213 -15.18 -0.38 14.34
C LYS A 213 -15.45 1.12 14.51
N SER A 214 -14.43 1.97 14.61
CA SER A 214 -14.65 3.43 14.72
C SER A 214 -15.09 4.08 13.39
N MET A 215 -14.94 3.37 12.27
CA MET A 215 -15.35 3.81 10.93
C MET A 215 -16.70 3.24 10.49
N THR A 216 -17.35 2.43 11.33
CA THR A 216 -18.59 1.72 11.00
C THR A 216 -19.62 2.67 10.40
N PRO A 217 -20.17 2.36 9.21
CA PRO A 217 -21.24 3.15 8.62
C PRO A 217 -22.46 3.18 9.54
N THR A 218 -23.08 4.35 9.66
CA THR A 218 -24.35 4.53 10.38
C THR A 218 -25.54 4.12 9.51
N ASN A 219 -25.40 4.21 8.19
CA ASN A 219 -26.41 3.76 7.24
C ASN A 219 -26.35 2.22 7.08
N PRO A 220 -27.42 1.48 7.46
CA PRO A 220 -27.46 0.02 7.33
C PRO A 220 -27.26 -0.48 5.89
N LEU A 221 -27.70 0.30 4.90
CA LEU A 221 -27.51 -0.02 3.48
C LEU A 221 -26.03 -0.07 3.11
N LEU A 222 -25.21 0.83 3.67
CA LEU A 222 -23.77 0.85 3.43
C LEU A 222 -23.06 -0.22 4.25
N GLN A 223 -23.47 -0.39 5.51
CA GLN A 223 -22.89 -1.39 6.43
C GLN A 223 -23.05 -2.82 5.90
N TYR A 224 -24.19 -3.18 5.32
CA TYR A 224 -24.45 -4.55 4.89
C TYR A 224 -24.14 -4.83 3.42
N ARG A 225 -23.77 -3.81 2.65
CA ARG A 225 -23.49 -3.92 1.20
C ARG A 225 -22.48 -5.03 0.87
N TYR A 226 -21.46 -5.21 1.70
CA TYR A 226 -20.38 -6.17 1.44
C TYR A 226 -20.81 -7.64 1.46
N LEU A 227 -21.86 -7.97 2.24
CA LEU A 227 -22.41 -9.32 2.29
C LEU A 227 -22.99 -9.76 0.95
N PHE A 228 -23.27 -8.82 0.06
CA PHE A 228 -23.87 -8.99 -1.25
C PHE A 228 -22.89 -8.61 -2.38
N SER A 229 -21.59 -8.66 -2.09
CA SER A 229 -20.52 -8.52 -3.07
C SER A 229 -20.30 -9.82 -3.85
N ALA A 230 -19.67 -9.71 -5.03
CA ALA A 230 -19.41 -10.86 -5.90
C ALA A 230 -18.38 -11.84 -5.31
N ASP A 231 -17.53 -11.38 -4.39
CA ASP A 231 -16.47 -12.17 -3.80
C ASP A 231 -16.93 -12.87 -2.51
N GLU A 232 -17.78 -13.89 -2.66
CA GLU A 232 -18.28 -14.66 -1.52
C GLU A 232 -17.17 -15.45 -0.82
N TYR A 233 -16.04 -15.69 -1.48
CA TYR A 233 -14.96 -16.52 -0.96
C TYR A 233 -14.37 -15.93 0.34
N ASP A 234 -14.27 -14.60 0.42
CA ASP A 234 -13.75 -13.88 1.58
C ASP A 234 -14.78 -13.71 2.71
N LEU A 235 -16.04 -14.12 2.50
CA LEU A 235 -17.11 -14.06 3.51
C LEU A 235 -17.24 -15.34 4.34
N TYR A 236 -16.54 -16.41 3.95
CA TYR A 236 -16.57 -17.68 4.66
C TYR A 236 -15.50 -17.74 5.77
N GLU A 237 -15.92 -18.10 6.98
CA GLU A 237 -15.11 -17.98 8.21
C GLU A 237 -14.22 -19.20 8.50
N GLU A 238 -14.50 -20.36 7.90
CA GLU A 238 -13.82 -21.62 8.23
C GLU A 238 -13.36 -22.40 6.99
N GLN A 239 -12.62 -23.49 7.19
CA GLN A 239 -12.00 -24.26 6.10
C GLN A 239 -12.60 -25.64 5.82
N ARG A 240 -13.68 -26.10 6.49
CA ARG A 240 -14.01 -27.55 6.40
C ARG A 240 -15.45 -27.97 6.11
N ASP A 241 -16.40 -27.06 5.94
CA ASP A 241 -17.73 -27.43 5.41
C ASP A 241 -18.38 -26.28 4.63
N TYR A 242 -18.47 -26.46 3.32
CA TYR A 242 -19.06 -25.48 2.40
C TYR A 242 -20.57 -25.27 2.66
N GLU A 243 -21.31 -26.32 3.02
CA GLU A 243 -22.75 -26.20 3.25
C GLU A 243 -23.04 -25.40 4.53
N VAL A 244 -22.25 -25.65 5.59
CA VAL A 244 -22.34 -24.89 6.84
C VAL A 244 -21.99 -23.42 6.63
N GLN A 245 -20.95 -23.14 5.85
CA GLN A 245 -20.52 -21.77 5.52
C GLN A 245 -21.59 -21.02 4.72
N ARG A 246 -22.16 -21.67 3.70
CA ARG A 246 -23.24 -21.09 2.90
C ARG A 246 -24.47 -20.80 3.75
N LYS A 247 -24.80 -21.69 4.70
CA LYS A 247 -25.90 -21.48 5.64
C LYS A 247 -25.63 -20.29 6.57
N CYS A 248 -24.44 -20.20 7.16
CA CYS A 248 -24.06 -19.08 8.03
C CYS A 248 -24.09 -17.73 7.28
N LEU A 249 -23.59 -17.69 6.04
CA LEU A 249 -23.67 -16.50 5.19
C LEU A 249 -25.12 -16.14 4.87
N SER A 250 -25.97 -17.12 4.56
CA SER A 250 -27.40 -16.90 4.33
C SER A 250 -28.10 -16.32 5.56
N GLU A 251 -27.80 -16.82 6.77
CA GLU A 251 -28.35 -16.31 8.03
C GLU A 251 -27.91 -14.85 8.27
N LYS A 252 -26.64 -14.53 8.01
CA LYS A 252 -26.12 -13.14 8.08
C LYS A 252 -26.83 -12.22 7.09
N ARG A 253 -27.03 -12.65 5.84
CA ARG A 253 -27.78 -11.90 4.82
C ARG A 253 -29.24 -11.68 5.22
N GLN A 254 -29.91 -12.70 5.75
CA GLN A 254 -31.30 -12.58 6.23
C GLN A 254 -31.42 -11.59 7.40
N LYS A 255 -30.46 -11.64 8.34
CA LYS A 255 -30.42 -10.69 9.46
C LYS A 255 -30.21 -9.26 8.97
N ALA A 256 -29.27 -9.06 8.05
CA ALA A 256 -29.02 -7.77 7.41
C ALA A 256 -30.26 -7.21 6.71
N LEU A 257 -30.97 -8.04 5.93
CA LEU A 257 -32.22 -7.63 5.27
C LEU A 257 -33.32 -7.29 6.29
N SER A 258 -33.41 -8.03 7.40
CA SER A 258 -34.38 -7.71 8.46
C SER A 258 -34.10 -6.35 9.10
N GLU A 259 -32.83 -6.01 9.32
CA GLU A 259 -32.44 -4.69 9.85
C GLU A 259 -32.65 -3.56 8.83
N ILE A 260 -32.38 -3.79 7.54
CA ILE A 260 -32.65 -2.82 6.46
C ILE A 260 -34.16 -2.57 6.31
N MET A 261 -34.96 -3.63 6.35
CA MET A 261 -36.42 -3.58 6.21
C MET A 261 -37.09 -2.88 7.39
N GLY A 262 -36.49 -2.94 8.59
CA GLY A 262 -37.00 -2.28 9.79
C GLY A 262 -38.46 -2.65 10.08
N ASN A 263 -39.35 -1.65 10.11
CA ASN A 263 -40.79 -1.82 10.37
C ASN A 263 -41.61 -2.32 9.16
N GLY A 264 -40.98 -2.96 8.17
CA GLY A 264 -41.67 -3.52 6.99
C GLY A 264 -41.62 -2.65 5.74
N ASP A 265 -40.62 -1.78 5.61
CA ASP A 265 -40.44 -0.95 4.41
C ASP A 265 -39.76 -1.76 3.29
N PHE A 266 -40.58 -2.47 2.51
CA PHE A 266 -40.12 -3.27 1.38
C PHE A 266 -39.41 -2.44 0.30
N ALA A 267 -39.73 -1.15 0.16
CA ALA A 267 -39.10 -0.29 -0.83
C ALA A 267 -37.59 -0.14 -0.58
N ARG A 268 -37.17 -0.06 0.69
CA ARG A 268 -35.75 -0.04 1.08
C ARG A 268 -34.99 -1.28 0.66
N CYS A 269 -35.61 -2.46 0.76
CA CYS A 269 -35.00 -3.70 0.28
C CYS A 269 -34.83 -3.70 -1.25
N MET A 270 -35.81 -3.16 -1.97
CA MET A 270 -35.74 -3.04 -3.43
C MET A 270 -34.67 -2.04 -3.89
N ASP A 271 -34.53 -0.92 -3.19
CA ASP A 271 -33.47 0.04 -3.46
C ASP A 271 -32.09 -0.53 -3.12
N PHE A 272 -31.98 -1.31 -2.03
CA PHE A 272 -30.76 -2.03 -1.68
C PHE A 272 -30.37 -3.06 -2.73
N ALA A 273 -31.33 -3.87 -3.20
CA ALA A 273 -31.12 -4.88 -4.24
C ALA A 273 -30.56 -4.28 -5.55
N ARG A 274 -30.90 -3.02 -5.87
CA ARG A 274 -30.36 -2.29 -7.03
C ARG A 274 -28.94 -1.75 -6.81
N ALA A 275 -28.48 -1.68 -5.56
CA ALA A 275 -27.20 -1.08 -5.17
C ALA A 275 -26.11 -2.12 -4.86
N VAL A 276 -26.43 -3.42 -4.87
CA VAL A 276 -25.51 -4.53 -4.59
C VAL A 276 -25.18 -5.33 -5.86
N ALA A 277 -24.05 -6.03 -5.84
CA ALA A 277 -23.61 -6.83 -6.99
C ALA A 277 -24.38 -8.16 -7.11
N ILE A 278 -24.73 -8.78 -5.98
CA ILE A 278 -25.54 -10.00 -5.90
C ILE A 278 -26.80 -9.67 -5.09
N PRO A 279 -27.94 -9.40 -5.74
CA PRO A 279 -29.22 -9.12 -5.07
C PRO A 279 -29.82 -10.31 -4.34
#